data_AF-A0A970U3X1-F1
#
_entry.id   AF-A0A970U3X1-F1
#
_cell.length_a   1.000
_cell.length_b   1.000
_cell.length_c   1.000
_cell.angle_alpha   90.00
_cell.angle_beta   90.00
_cell.angle_gamma   90.00
#
_symmetry.space_group_name_H-M   'P 1'
#
loop_
_entity.id
_entity.type
_entity.pdbx_description
1 polymer ?
#
loop_
_entity_poly.entity_id
_entity_poly.type
_entity_poly.pdbx_seq_one_letter_code
_entity_poly.pdbx_strand_id
1 'polypeptide(L)'
;MKKENALLSSIHRPDMNEKIWISLIVTVAIAFLFSYSYSKWRKTGSFKESIFHSLFFAVLMIVVVDLNQYFLYAIPFALVAKWALFGLVEFLIYGLIIKFIYKKHLSK
;
A
#
# COMPACT_ATOMS: atom_id res chain seq x y z
N MET A 1 22.93 -8.66 8.05
CA MET A 1 21.90 -9.09 9.03
C MET A 1 22.13 -8.51 10.44
N LYS A 2 23.03 -9.00 11.32
CA LYS A 2 23.17 -8.44 12.70
C LYS A 2 23.63 -6.96 12.77
N LYS A 3 24.60 -6.55 11.94
CA LYS A 3 25.12 -5.16 11.94
C LYS A 3 24.13 -4.13 11.38
N GLU A 4 23.37 -4.49 10.34
CA GLU A 4 22.36 -3.61 9.74
C GLU A 4 21.14 -3.46 10.65
N ASN A 5 20.70 -4.54 11.29
CA ASN A 5 19.62 -4.48 12.28
C ASN A 5 19.99 -3.65 13.52
N ALA A 6 21.27 -3.57 13.86
CA ALA A 6 21.74 -2.71 14.95
C ALA A 6 21.52 -1.22 14.63
N LEU A 7 21.62 -0.81 13.36
CA LEU A 7 21.35 0.56 12.93
C LEU A 7 19.85 0.91 13.02
N LEU A 8 18.97 -0.09 12.91
CA LEU A 8 17.52 0.08 13.01
C LEU A 8 17.03 0.11 14.47
N SER A 9 17.87 -0.28 15.43
CA SER A 9 17.47 -0.31 16.85
C SER A 9 17.12 1.07 17.43
N SER A 10 17.68 2.14 16.85
CA SER A 10 17.40 3.52 17.27
C SER A 10 16.04 4.05 16.81
N ILE A 11 15.45 3.46 15.77
CA ILE A 11 14.16 3.88 15.21
C ILE A 11 13.03 2.88 15.47
N HIS A 12 13.37 1.63 15.81
CA HIS A 12 12.37 0.62 16.15
C HIS A 12 11.73 0.86 17.51
N ARG A 13 10.44 0.56 17.60
CA ARG A 13 9.76 0.43 18.88
C ARG A 13 10.28 -0.80 19.63
N PRO A 14 10.50 -0.70 20.96
CA PRO A 14 11.00 -1.81 21.76
C PRO A 14 10.04 -3.01 21.80
N ASP A 15 8.75 -2.79 21.58
CA ASP A 15 7.68 -3.80 21.63
C ASP A 15 7.11 -4.16 20.24
N MET A 16 7.90 -3.96 19.17
CA MET A 16 7.46 -4.22 17.80
C MET A 16 6.99 -5.66 17.57
N ASN A 17 7.72 -6.66 18.10
CA ASN A 17 7.43 -8.08 17.86
C ASN A 17 6.07 -8.50 18.42
N GLU A 18 5.66 -7.94 19.56
CA GLU A 18 4.37 -8.22 20.19
C GLU A 18 3.19 -7.59 19.42
N LYS A 19 3.48 -6.65 18.52
CA LYS A 19 2.49 -5.88 17.76
C LYS A 19 2.39 -6.25 16.29
N ILE A 20 3.09 -7.30 15.84
CA ILE A 20 3.02 -7.77 14.43
C ILE A 20 1.58 -8.07 14.00
N TRP A 21 0.73 -8.57 14.90
CA TRP A 21 -0.68 -8.82 14.61
C TRP A 21 -1.44 -7.54 14.20
N ILE A 22 -1.08 -6.38 14.75
CA ILE A 22 -1.65 -5.08 14.37
C ILE A 22 -1.34 -4.81 12.90
N SER A 23 -0.10 -5.08 12.47
CA SER A 23 0.29 -4.93 11.06
C SER A 23 -0.57 -5.80 10.15
N LEU A 24 -0.83 -7.05 10.53
CA LEU A 24 -1.68 -7.95 9.73
C LEU A 24 -3.12 -7.41 9.61
N ILE A 25 -3.69 -6.92 10.71
CA ILE A 25 -5.03 -6.30 10.70
C ILE A 25 -5.05 -5.07 9.79
N VAL A 26 -4.05 -4.20 9.89
CA VAL A 26 -3.93 -3.01 9.04
C VAL A 26 -3.82 -3.40 7.57
N THR A 27 -3.03 -4.42 7.23
CA THR A 27 -2.92 -4.93 5.86
C THR A 27 -4.26 -5.42 5.33
N VAL A 28 -5.00 -6.22 6.11
CA VAL A 28 -6.34 -6.69 5.72
C VAL A 28 -7.31 -5.52 5.54
N ALA A 29 -7.27 -4.53 6.44
CA ALA A 29 -8.11 -3.33 6.36
C ALA A 29 -7.83 -2.53 5.08
N ILE A 30 -6.56 -2.31 4.73
CA ILE A 30 -6.17 -1.60 3.50
C ILE A 30 -6.62 -2.38 2.26
N ALA A 31 -6.41 -3.70 2.22
CA ALA A 31 -6.85 -4.54 1.11
C ALA A 31 -8.38 -4.48 0.93
N PHE A 32 -9.13 -4.51 2.04
CA PHE A 32 -10.58 -4.35 2.03
C PHE A 32 -11.01 -2.96 1.52
N LEU A 33 -10.41 -1.87 2.03
CA LEU A 33 -10.72 -0.50 1.62
C LEU A 33 -10.39 -0.25 0.15
N PHE A 34 -9.25 -0.75 -0.33
CA PHE A 34 -8.90 -0.71 -1.74
C PHE A 34 -9.96 -1.42 -2.58
N SER A 35 -10.36 -2.63 -2.18
CA SER A 35 -11.32 -3.42 -2.94
C SER A 35 -12.73 -2.85 -2.93
N TYR A 36 -13.18 -2.37 -1.77
CA TYR A 36 -14.47 -1.72 -1.58
C TYR A 36 -14.56 -0.40 -2.34
N SER A 37 -13.52 0.44 -2.25
CA SER A 37 -13.48 1.70 -3.00
C SER A 37 -13.47 1.45 -4.52
N TYR A 38 -12.73 0.45 -5.01
CA TYR A 38 -12.77 0.07 -6.43
C TYR A 38 -14.18 -0.35 -6.88
N SER A 39 -14.89 -1.12 -6.05
CA SER A 39 -16.27 -1.56 -6.32
C SER A 39 -17.22 -0.38 -6.52
N LYS A 40 -17.03 0.72 -5.77
CA LYS A 40 -17.80 1.96 -5.91
C LYS A 40 -17.28 2.87 -7.03
N TRP A 41 -16.00 2.83 -7.32
CA TRP A 41 -15.35 3.65 -8.35
C TRP A 41 -15.67 3.18 -9.76
N ARG A 42 -15.69 1.87 -9.97
CA ARG A 42 -15.92 1.27 -11.29
C ARG A 42 -17.37 1.53 -11.74
N LYS A 43 -17.54 2.03 -12.96
CA LYS A 43 -18.85 2.11 -13.63
C LYS A 43 -19.00 0.99 -14.63
N THR A 44 -17.94 0.74 -15.41
CA THR A 44 -17.93 -0.29 -16.46
C THR A 44 -16.96 -1.44 -16.17
N GLY A 45 -16.02 -1.25 -15.24
CA GLY A 45 -14.94 -2.22 -15.00
C GLY A 45 -13.84 -2.16 -16.06
N SER A 46 -13.70 -1.01 -16.73
CA SER A 46 -12.70 -0.80 -17.77
C SER A 46 -11.28 -0.83 -17.22
N PHE A 47 -10.31 -1.10 -18.11
CA PHE A 47 -8.90 -1.04 -17.75
C PHE A 47 -8.48 0.35 -17.27
N LYS A 48 -9.05 1.39 -17.88
CA LYS A 48 -8.79 2.79 -17.52
C LYS A 48 -9.22 3.06 -16.07
N GLU A 49 -10.43 2.67 -15.68
CA GLU A 49 -10.92 2.86 -14.30
C GLU A 49 -10.03 2.15 -13.27
N SER A 50 -9.55 0.94 -13.57
CA SER A 50 -8.60 0.20 -12.74
C SER A 50 -7.28 0.93 -12.54
N ILE A 51 -6.66 1.42 -13.62
CA ILE A 51 -5.42 2.18 -13.52
C ILE A 51 -5.62 3.48 -12.73
N PHE A 52 -6.65 4.26 -13.05
CA PHE A 52 -6.88 5.56 -12.39
C PHE A 52 -7.18 5.40 -10.90
N HIS A 53 -8.00 4.43 -10.52
CA HIS A 53 -8.26 4.14 -9.11
C HIS A 53 -6.98 3.71 -8.38
N SER A 54 -6.17 2.85 -9.00
CA SER A 54 -4.91 2.38 -8.43
C SER A 54 -3.89 3.50 -8.26
N LEU A 55 -3.76 4.39 -9.25
CA LEU A 55 -2.89 5.57 -9.16
C LEU A 55 -3.36 6.53 -8.05
N PHE A 56 -4.67 6.80 -7.98
CA PHE A 56 -5.24 7.62 -6.92
C PHE A 56 -4.92 7.04 -5.54
N PHE A 57 -5.14 5.74 -5.36
CA PHE A 57 -4.90 5.07 -4.09
C PHE A 57 -3.41 4.99 -3.75
N ALA A 58 -2.53 4.75 -4.74
CA ALA A 58 -1.09 4.80 -4.56
C ALA A 58 -0.62 6.16 -4.05
N VAL A 59 -1.08 7.25 -4.68
CA VAL A 59 -0.73 8.62 -4.25
C VAL A 59 -1.22 8.88 -2.83
N LEU A 60 -2.44 8.46 -2.49
CA LEU A 60 -2.95 8.58 -1.12
C LEU A 60 -2.04 7.85 -0.11
N MET A 61 -1.60 6.63 -0.44
CA MET A 61 -0.76 5.83 0.44
C MET A 61 0.65 6.40 0.58
N ILE A 62 1.22 6.94 -0.50
CA ILE A 62 2.51 7.67 -0.45
C ILE A 62 2.41 8.84 0.54
N VAL A 63 1.31 9.60 0.51
CA VAL A 63 1.12 10.74 1.42
C VAL A 63 0.92 10.27 2.86
N VAL A 64 0.02 9.31 3.10
CA VAL A 64 -0.39 8.90 4.44
C VAL A 64 0.65 8.03 5.14
N VAL A 65 1.42 7.25 4.39
CA VAL A 65 2.42 6.31 4.92
C VAL A 65 3.82 6.87 4.73
N ASP A 66 4.30 6.99 3.50
CA ASP A 66 5.73 7.23 3.23
C ASP A 66 6.17 8.64 3.69
N LEU A 67 5.40 9.67 3.32
CA LEU A 67 5.70 11.05 3.74
C LEU A 67 5.47 11.27 5.23
N ASN A 68 4.46 10.62 5.82
CA ASN A 68 4.22 10.66 7.26
C ASN A 68 5.39 10.02 8.02
N GLN A 69 5.91 8.88 7.55
CA GLN A 69 7.09 8.24 8.13
C GLN A 69 8.35 9.09 7.97
N TYR A 70 8.52 9.77 6.83
CA TYR A 70 9.62 10.73 6.65
C TYR A 70 9.57 11.89 7.65
N PHE A 71 8.37 12.36 7.98
CA PHE A 71 8.18 13.41 8.96
C PHE A 71 8.42 12.93 10.40
N LEU A 72 7.97 11.71 10.73
CA LEU A 72 8.07 11.16 12.09
C LEU A 72 9.43 10.56 12.42
N TYR A 73 10.13 10.00 11.43
CA TYR A 73 11.38 9.28 11.62
C TYR A 73 12.49 9.93 10.80
N ALA A 74 13.71 9.95 11.34
CA ALA A 74 14.90 10.45 10.66
C ALA A 74 15.38 9.47 9.57
N ILE A 75 14.53 9.16 8.59
CA ILE A 75 14.85 8.27 7.46
C ILE A 75 15.33 9.08 6.25
N PRO A 76 16.26 8.55 5.45
CA PRO A 76 16.75 9.24 4.25
C PRO A 76 15.66 9.41 3.19
N PHE A 77 15.59 10.58 2.55
CA PHE A 77 14.62 10.83 1.46
C PHE A 77 14.74 9.82 0.31
N ALA A 78 15.95 9.37 -0.02
CA ALA A 78 16.17 8.36 -1.06
C ALA A 78 15.48 7.01 -0.75
N LEU A 79 15.27 6.68 0.54
CA LEU A 79 14.52 5.49 0.94
C LEU A 79 13.02 5.69 0.71
N VAL A 80 12.49 6.84 1.13
CA VAL A 80 11.09 7.23 0.94
C VAL A 80 10.72 7.23 -0.55
N ALA A 81 11.58 7.78 -1.41
CA ALA A 81 11.37 7.78 -2.86
C ALA A 81 11.30 6.35 -3.45
N LYS A 82 12.11 5.42 -2.93
CA LYS A 82 12.07 4.01 -3.35
C LYS A 82 10.79 3.33 -2.89
N TRP A 83 10.35 3.57 -1.65
CA TRP A 83 9.09 3.05 -1.13
C TRP A 83 7.90 3.57 -1.94
N ALA A 84 7.88 4.86 -2.24
CA ALA A 84 6.83 5.47 -3.04
C ALA A 84 6.76 4.87 -4.45
N LEU A 85 7.90 4.67 -5.11
CA LEU A 85 7.95 4.03 -6.43
C LEU A 85 7.48 2.57 -6.37
N PHE A 86 7.93 1.82 -5.36
CA PHE A 86 7.54 0.42 -5.20
C PHE A 86 6.04 0.29 -4.90
N GLY A 87 5.52 1.08 -3.97
CA GLY A 87 4.10 1.14 -3.63
C GLY A 87 3.24 1.51 -4.84
N LEU A 88 3.70 2.47 -5.67
CA LEU A 88 3.00 2.82 -6.90
C LEU A 88 2.87 1.63 -7.87
N VAL A 89 3.95 0.88 -8.08
CA VAL A 89 3.92 -0.33 -8.91
C VAL A 89 3.03 -1.40 -8.29
N GLU A 90 3.10 -1.59 -6.98
CA GLU A 90 2.30 -2.58 -6.25
C GLU A 90 0.79 -2.30 -6.36
N PHE A 91 0.35 -1.07 -6.16
CA PHE A 91 -1.06 -0.69 -6.31
C PHE A 91 -1.56 -0.86 -7.75
N LEU A 92 -0.72 -0.59 -8.75
CA LEU A 92 -1.07 -0.89 -10.15
C LEU A 92 -1.31 -2.38 -10.36
N ILE A 93 -0.47 -3.25 -9.78
CA ILE A 93 -0.66 -4.71 -9.83
C ILE A 93 -1.98 -5.10 -9.14
N TYR A 94 -2.31 -4.51 -7.98
CA TYR A 94 -3.58 -4.73 -7.30
C TYR A 94 -4.78 -4.33 -8.16
N GLY A 95 -4.67 -3.21 -8.88
CA GLY A 95 -5.63 -2.77 -9.90
C GLY A 95 -5.88 -3.81 -10.99
N LEU A 96 -4.81 -4.43 -11.50
CA LEU A 96 -4.91 -5.49 -12.49
C LEU A 96 -5.63 -6.71 -11.93
N ILE A 97 -5.22 -7.17 -10.75
CA ILE A 97 -5.81 -8.33 -10.06
C ILE A 97 -7.31 -8.10 -9.85
N ILE A 98 -7.70 -6.95 -9.30
CA ILE A 98 -9.10 -6.67 -8.99
C ILE A 98 -9.95 -6.57 -10.25
N LYS A 99 -9.43 -5.99 -11.34
CA LYS A 99 -10.10 -5.98 -12.63
C LYS A 99 -10.38 -7.41 -13.11
N PHE A 100 -9.41 -8.32 -13.03
CA PHE A 100 -9.60 -9.72 -13.44
C PHE A 100 -10.67 -10.43 -12.60
N ILE A 101 -10.67 -10.21 -11.28
CA ILE A 101 -11.68 -10.77 -10.37
C ILE A 101 -13.08 -10.27 -10.74
N TYR A 102 -13.25 -8.96 -10.91
CA TYR A 102 -14.56 -8.38 -11.21
C TYR A 102 -15.05 -8.65 -12.64
N LYS A 103 -14.15 -8.77 -13.63
CA LYS A 103 -14.52 -9.17 -15.00
C LYS A 103 -15.18 -10.55 -15.00
N LYS A 104 -14.65 -11.49 -14.22
CA LYS A 104 -15.21 -12.85 -14.08
C LYS A 104 -16.63 -12.83 -13.50
N HIS A 105 -16.91 -11.91 -12.56
CA HIS A 105 -18.23 -11.79 -11.94
C HIS A 105 -19.29 -11.12 -12.81
N LEU A 106 -18.91 -10.28 -13.77
CA LEU A 106 -19.84 -9.64 -14.73
C LEU A 106 -20.21 -10.54 -15.93
N SER A 107 -19.51 -11.66 -16.13
CA SER A 107 -19.70 -12.58 -17.26
C SER A 107 -20.64 -13.76 -16.96
N LYS A 108 -21.41 -13.70 -15.86
CA LYS A 108 -22.51 -14.61 -15.53
C LYS A 108 -23.82 -13.88 -15.70
#